data_AF-A0A947MLC0-F1
#
_entry.id   AF-A0A947MLC0-F1
#
_cell.length_a   1.000
_cell.length_b   1.000
_cell.length_c   1.000
_cell.angle_alpha   90.00
_cell.angle_beta   90.00
_cell.angle_gamma   90.00
#
_symmetry.space_group_name_H-M   'P 1'
#
loop_
_entity.id
_entity.type
_entity.pdbx_description
1 polymer ?
#
loop_
_entity_poly.entity_id
_entity_poly.type
_entity_poly.pdbx_seq_one_letter_code
_entity_poly.pdbx_strand_id
1 'polypeptide(L)' 'MEEINQDNLEAQINACEDPEMLKEFIAYAMQFEREDLVEMIVEKSIRLNRLVEKLQDFQINPPLLRFDQPE' A
#
# COMPACT_ATOMS: atom_id res chain seq x y z
N MET A 1 17.35 3.46 -0.76
CA MET A 1 16.29 2.65 -1.39
C MET A 1 16.99 1.51 -2.08
N GLU A 2 16.69 0.27 -1.69
CA GLU A 2 17.14 -0.89 -2.45
C GLU A 2 16.46 -0.85 -3.82
N GLU A 3 17.20 -1.23 -4.87
CA GLU A 3 16.67 -1.32 -6.23
C GLU A 3 15.60 -2.42 -6.27
N ILE A 4 14.40 -2.09 -6.74
CA ILE A 4 13.31 -3.07 -6.90
C ILE A 4 13.67 -3.98 -8.07
N ASN A 5 13.73 -5.29 -7.82
CA ASN A 5 14.01 -6.30 -8.83
C ASN A 5 13.04 -7.48 -8.68
N GLN A 6 13.08 -8.41 -9.63
CA GLN A 6 12.13 -9.52 -9.71
C GLN A 6 12.16 -10.43 -8.47
N ASP A 7 13.33 -10.58 -7.83
CA ASP A 7 13.51 -11.49 -6.69
C ASP A 7 13.04 -10.87 -5.37
N ASN A 8 13.08 -9.54 -5.24
CA ASN A 8 12.69 -8.84 -4.03
C ASN A 8 11.29 -8.21 -4.09
N LEU A 9 10.68 -8.10 -5.28
CA LEU A 9 9.40 -7.42 -5.47
C LEU A 9 8.29 -7.99 -4.58
N GLU A 10 8.18 -9.33 -4.48
CA GLU A 10 7.17 -9.97 -3.63
C GLU A 10 7.35 -9.63 -2.14
N ALA A 11 8.59 -9.63 -1.65
CA ALA A 11 8.89 -9.27 -0.26
C ALA A 11 8.54 -7.80 0.00
N GLN A 12 8.82 -6.90 -0.95
CA GLN A 12 8.48 -5.49 -0.85
C GLN A 12 6.98 -5.24 -0.89
N ILE A 13 6.24 -5.93 -1.77
CA ILE A 13 4.77 -5.88 -1.80
C ILE A 13 4.19 -6.32 -0.45
N ASN A 14 4.72 -7.40 0.13
CA ASN A 14 4.25 -7.92 1.42
C ASN A 14 4.55 -6.97 2.59
N ALA A 15 5.70 -6.28 2.58
CA ALA A 15 6.06 -5.31 3.61
C ALA A 15 5.40 -3.93 3.44
N CYS A 16 4.83 -3.63 2.27
CA CYS A 16 4.29 -2.32 1.98
C CYS A 16 2.93 -2.06 2.63
N GLU A 17 2.83 -0.97 3.39
CA GLU A 17 1.59 -0.52 4.03
C GLU A 17 1.02 0.74 3.37
N ASP A 18 1.78 1.37 2.47
CA ASP A 18 1.37 2.57 1.74
C ASP A 18 0.61 2.19 0.45
N PRO A 19 -0.68 2.57 0.33
CA PRO A 19 -1.47 2.31 -0.88
C PRO A 19 -0.91 2.97 -2.15
N GLU A 20 -0.20 4.09 -2.03
CA GLU A 20 0.35 4.78 -3.20
C GLU A 20 1.54 4.02 -3.78
N MET A 21 2.40 3.50 -2.91
CA MET A 21 3.56 2.68 -3.29
C MET A 21 3.13 1.33 -3.91
N LEU A 22 1.99 0.76 -3.47
CA LEU A 22 1.42 -0.43 -4.11
C LEU A 22 1.13 -0.20 -5.60
N LYS A 23 0.75 1.01 -6.03
CA LYS A 23 0.54 1.30 -7.46
C LYS A 23 1.84 1.24 -8.26
N GLU A 24 2.94 1.71 -7.69
CA GLU A 24 4.26 1.62 -8.33
C GLU A 24 4.68 0.16 -8.50
N PHE A 25 4.39 -0.70 -7.53
CA PHE A 25 4.68 -2.14 -7.63
C PHE A 25 3.87 -2.85 -8.71
N ILE A 26 2.69 -2.36 -9.10
CA ILE A 26 1.95 -2.91 -10.25
C ILE A 26 2.77 -2.70 -11.52
N ALA A 27 3.38 -1.52 -11.70
CA ALA A 27 4.22 -1.25 -12.87
C ALA A 27 5.42 -2.19 -12.93
N TYR A 28 6.10 -2.42 -11.81
CA TYR A 28 7.20 -3.39 -11.73
C TYR A 28 6.73 -4.84 -11.97
N ALA A 29 5.60 -5.25 -11.39
CA ALA A 29 5.04 -6.58 -11.58
C ALA A 29 4.68 -6.85 -13.05
N MET A 30 4.08 -5.86 -13.73
CA MET A 30 3.80 -5.94 -15.16
C MET A 30 5.08 -5.98 -16.00
N GLN A 31 6.10 -5.20 -15.66
CA GLN A 31 7.40 -5.20 -16.36
C GLN A 31 8.11 -6.56 -16.25
N PHE A 32 7.98 -7.25 -15.11
CA PHE A 32 8.54 -8.58 -14.90
C PHE A 32 7.61 -9.73 -15.32
N GLU A 33 6.47 -9.43 -15.95
CA GLU A 33 5.47 -10.41 -16.39
C GLU A 33 4.96 -11.31 -15.25
N ARG A 34 4.88 -10.76 -14.03
CA ARG A 34 4.43 -11.44 -12.80
C ARG A 34 2.96 -11.11 -12.51
N GLU A 35 2.05 -11.69 -13.28
CA GLU A 35 0.60 -11.51 -13.08
C GLU A 35 0.13 -11.97 -11.69
N ASP A 36 0.78 -12.99 -11.12
CA ASP A 36 0.56 -13.47 -9.75
C ASP A 36 0.78 -12.36 -8.70
N LEU A 37 1.79 -11.52 -8.90
CA LEU A 37 2.08 -10.39 -8.02
C LEU A 37 1.09 -9.23 -8.23
N VAL A 38 0.60 -9.03 -9.45
CA VAL A 38 -0.45 -8.03 -9.71
C VAL A 38 -1.72 -8.39 -8.94
N GLU A 39 -2.16 -9.64 -8.98
CA GLU A 39 -3.32 -10.11 -8.20
C GLU A 39 -3.12 -9.87 -6.70
N MET A 40 -1.93 -10.22 -6.18
CA MET A 40 -1.58 -9.99 -4.77
C MET A 40 -1.67 -8.51 -4.37
N ILE A 41 -1.13 -7.61 -5.20
CA ILE A 41 -1.18 -6.17 -4.97
C ILE A 41 -2.63 -5.66 -4.96
N VAL A 42 -3.45 -6.12 -5.90
CA VAL A 42 -4.87 -5.73 -6.00
C VAL A 42 -5.64 -6.19 -4.76
N GLU A 43 -5.47 -7.45 -4.33
CA GLU A 43 -6.11 -7.95 -3.11
C GLU A 43 -5.73 -7.13 -1.88
N LYS A 44 -4.44 -6.83 -1.74
CA LYS A 44 -3.94 -6.03 -0.62
C LYS A 44 -4.51 -4.61 -0.63
N SER A 45 -4.58 -3.98 -1.80
CA SER A 45 -5.16 -2.65 -1.98
C SER A 45 -6.64 -2.63 -1.59
N ILE A 46 -7.41 -3.65 -1.97
CA ILE A 46 -8.82 -3.80 -1.57
C ILE A 46 -8.96 -3.93 -0.06
N ARG A 47 -8.10 -4.72 0.60
CA ARG A 47 -8.12 -4.88 2.06
C ARG A 47 -7.84 -3.57 2.78
N LEU A 48 -6.86 -2.79 2.32
CA LEU A 48 -6.54 -1.47 2.89
C LEU A 48 -7.72 -0.50 2.72
N ASN A 49 -8.32 -0.42 1.53
CA ASN A 49 -9.47 0.46 1.31
C ASN A 49 -10.69 0.07 2.16
N ARG A 50 -11.00 -1.23 2.27
CA ARG A 50 -12.09 -1.71 3.14
C ARG A 50 -11.85 -1.42 4.62
N LEU A 51 -10.59 -1.43 5.06
CA LEU A 51 -10.24 -1.07 6.43
C LEU A 51 -10.53 0.42 6.68
N VAL A 52 -10.15 1.28 5.72
CA VAL A 52 -10.44 2.73 5.77
C VAL A 52 -11.94 3.00 5.79
N GLU A 53 -12.72 2.35 4.93
CA GLU A 53 -14.20 2.45 4.90
C GLU A 53 -14.81 2.05 6.26
N LYS A 54 -14.38 0.91 6.84
CA LYS A 54 -14.86 0.49 8.16
C LYS A 54 -14.49 1.48 9.26
N LEU A 55 -13.28 2.04 9.26
CA LEU A 55 -12.88 3.05 10.25
C LEU A 55 -13.74 4.32 10.16
N GLN A 56 -14.11 4.71 8.94
CA GLN A 56 -15.06 5.81 8.69
C GLN A 56 -16.47 5.47 9.20
N ASP A 57 -16.95 4.25 8.96
CA ASP A 57 -18.27 3.78 9.47
C ASP A 57 -18.36 3.82 11.00
N PHE A 58 -17.26 3.56 11.70
CA PHE A 58 -17.20 3.65 13.17
C PHE A 58 -16.98 5.08 13.71
N GLN A 59 -16.96 6.11 12.85
CA GLN A 59 -16.59 7.50 13.21
C GLN A 59 -15.26 7.60 13.98
N ILE A 60 -14.35 6.64 13.77
CA ILE A 60 -13.01 6.70 14.33
C ILE A 60 -12.23 7.65 13.43
N ASN A 61 -12.29 8.94 13.75
CA ASN A 61 -11.41 9.90 13.13
C ASN A 61 -9.97 9.50 13.49
N PRO A 62 -9.08 9.23 12.52
CA PRO A 62 -7.68 9.10 12.82
C PRO A 62 -7.25 10.38 13.56
N PRO A 63 -6.48 10.29 14.65
CA PRO A 63 -6.10 11.46 15.41
C PRO A 63 -5.44 12.45 14.45
N LEU A 64 -6.08 13.61 14.29
CA LEU A 64 -5.49 14.73 13.55
C LEU A 64 -4.17 15.04 14.24
N LEU A 65 -3.06 14.66 13.61
CA LEU A 65 -1.74 15.13 13.99
C LEU A 65 -1.78 16.65 13.90
N ARG A 66 -2.04 17.32 15.03
CA ARG A 66 -1.96 18.78 15.13
C ARG A 66 -0.50 19.16 14.98
N PHE A 67 -0.12 19.57 13.78
CA PHE A 67 1.19 20.16 13.47
C PHE A 67 1.23 21.68 13.62
N ASP A 68 0.38 22.28 14.47
CA ASP A 68 0.39 23.73 14.67
C ASP A 68 0.21 24.10 16.15
N GLN A 69 1.32 24.20 16.87
CA GLN A 69 1.52 25.20 17.93
C GLN A 69 3.01 25.54 18.06
N PRO A 70 3.46 26.73 17.62
CA PRO A 70 4.55 27.41 18.30
C PRO A 70 4.00 28.12 19.55
N GLU A 71 4.74 28.00 20.67
CA GLU A 71 4.47 28.62 21.98
C GLU A 71 4.31 30.15 21.95
#